data_AF-A0A820H8Y7-F1
#
_entry.id   AF-A0A820H8Y7-F1
#
_cell.length_a   1.000
_cell.length_b   1.000
_cell.length_c   1.000
_cell.angle_alpha   90.00
_cell.angle_beta   90.00
_cell.angle_gamma   90.00
#
_symmetry.space_group_name_H-M   'P 1'
#
loop_
_entity.id
_entity.type
_entity.pdbx_description
1 polymer ?
#
loop_
_entity_poly.entity_id
_entity_poly.type
_entity_poly.pdbx_seq_one_letter_code
_entity_poly.pdbx_strand_id
1 'polypeptide(L)'
;MHTKLIGMLILEPIIGSIVNAPFNTTLLNAAYQIWLEYEPETFPGSTKVNYYALFAFDATWTLIQSLQQLCSTYTNSSSPCISIVNNSFCFDRHFLNATSFFNTISSTEFLGVSGPVKFSTNVTDRIDGIYYVIRNTQPSANNIELVPVLQWSHSDNWKTYTQADVIIWPGNTLVPPTGFAGLEGIERSS
;
A
#
# COMPACT_ATOMS: atom_id res chain seq x y z
N MET A 1 -7.82 2.51 -30.93
CA MET A 1 -8.01 1.38 -29.98
C MET A 1 -8.07 1.86 -28.53
N HIS A 2 -7.18 2.77 -28.09
CA HIS A 2 -7.14 3.30 -26.72
C HIS A 2 -8.29 4.25 -26.32
N THR A 3 -9.04 4.81 -27.27
CA THR A 3 -10.15 5.73 -26.99
C THR A 3 -11.30 5.12 -26.18
N LYS A 4 -11.45 3.78 -26.21
CA LYS A 4 -12.43 3.06 -25.40
C LYS A 4 -12.12 3.09 -23.90
N LEU A 5 -10.87 3.38 -23.52
CA LEU A 5 -10.43 3.45 -22.13
C LEU A 5 -10.66 4.84 -21.52
N ILE A 6 -10.98 5.85 -22.35
CA ILE A 6 -11.23 7.21 -21.87
C ILE A 6 -12.39 7.20 -20.88
N GLY A 7 -12.15 7.81 -19.74
CA GLY A 7 -13.08 7.89 -18.62
C GLY A 7 -13.08 6.71 -17.67
N MET A 8 -12.20 5.72 -17.87
CA MET A 8 -11.92 4.72 -16.84
C MET A 8 -11.31 5.38 -15.60
N LEU A 9 -11.80 4.97 -14.43
CA LEU A 9 -11.27 5.32 -13.13
C LEU A 9 -10.49 4.13 -12.57
N ILE A 10 -9.22 4.35 -12.24
CA ILE A 10 -8.32 3.34 -11.68
C ILE A 10 -8.00 3.74 -10.25
N LEU A 11 -8.29 2.84 -9.31
CA LEU A 11 -7.97 3.00 -7.90
C LEU A 11 -6.57 2.45 -7.63
N GLU A 12 -5.69 3.25 -7.04
CA GLU A 12 -4.33 2.83 -6.69
C GLU A 12 -4.02 3.14 -5.22
N PRO A 13 -3.38 2.21 -4.48
CA PRO A 13 -2.88 2.51 -3.15
C PRO A 13 -1.70 3.48 -3.23
N ILE A 14 -1.65 4.44 -2.30
CA ILE A 14 -0.59 5.45 -2.22
C ILE A 14 -0.04 5.56 -0.79
N ILE A 15 1.03 6.32 -0.64
CA ILE A 15 1.67 6.58 0.65
C ILE A 15 1.22 7.91 1.27
N GLY A 16 1.44 8.06 2.57
CA GLY A 16 1.03 9.23 3.35
C GLY A 16 1.56 10.55 2.83
N SER A 17 2.80 10.58 2.30
CA SER A 17 3.37 11.82 1.76
C SER A 17 2.59 12.43 0.60
N ILE A 18 1.85 11.63 -0.18
CA ILE A 18 1.03 12.10 -1.31
C ILE A 18 -0.22 12.82 -0.83
N VAL A 19 -0.78 12.40 0.30
CA VAL A 19 -1.97 13.01 0.90
C VAL A 19 -1.64 13.99 2.03
N ASN A 20 -0.36 14.35 2.20
CA ASN A 20 0.15 15.16 3.30
C ASN A 20 -0.11 14.56 4.70
N ALA A 21 -0.20 13.23 4.80
CA ALA A 21 -0.26 12.54 6.07
C ALA A 21 1.15 12.34 6.66
N PRO A 22 1.28 12.20 7.98
CA PRO A 22 2.56 11.95 8.65
C PRO A 22 3.25 10.69 8.11
N PHE A 23 4.56 10.76 7.94
CA PHE A 23 5.44 9.62 7.62
C PHE A 23 6.84 9.88 8.17
N ASN A 24 7.67 8.83 8.26
CA ASN A 24 8.99 8.92 8.85
C ASN A 24 10.08 9.17 7.78
N THR A 25 10.32 10.45 7.49
CA THR A 25 11.35 10.87 6.51
C THR A 25 12.76 10.46 6.94
N THR A 26 13.06 10.46 8.23
CA THR A 26 14.38 10.05 8.74
C THR A 26 14.65 8.58 8.44
N LEU A 27 13.68 7.71 8.73
CA LEU A 27 13.76 6.27 8.43
C LEU A 27 13.84 6.03 6.92
N LEU A 28 13.05 6.75 6.12
CA LEU A 28 13.09 6.65 4.66
C LEU A 28 14.46 7.01 4.09
N ASN A 29 15.04 8.12 4.56
CA ASN A 29 16.37 8.53 4.12
C ASN A 29 17.43 7.51 4.54
N ALA A 30 17.37 6.97 5.77
CA ALA A 30 18.27 5.92 6.21
C ALA A 30 18.14 4.66 5.34
N ALA A 31 16.91 4.25 4.99
CA ALA A 31 16.67 3.13 4.09
C ALA A 31 17.28 3.35 2.70
N TYR A 32 17.14 4.56 2.14
CA TYR A 32 17.76 4.90 0.87
C TYR A 32 19.29 4.92 0.92
N GLN A 33 19.89 5.38 2.02
CA GLN A 33 21.35 5.33 2.18
C GLN A 33 21.85 3.89 2.23
N ILE A 34 21.16 3.01 2.96
CA ILE A 34 21.50 1.58 3.01
C ILE A 34 21.38 0.95 1.62
N TRP A 35 20.27 1.20 0.90
CA TRP A 35 20.12 0.66 -0.46
C TRP A 35 21.26 1.16 -1.37
N LEU A 36 21.55 2.46 -1.34
CA LEU A 36 22.64 3.03 -2.14
C LEU A 36 24.02 2.46 -1.78
N GLU A 37 24.28 2.18 -0.50
CA GLU A 37 25.56 1.64 -0.03
C GLU A 37 25.77 0.18 -0.46
N TYR A 38 24.75 -0.67 -0.27
CA TYR A 38 24.88 -2.12 -0.45
C TYR A 38 24.42 -2.62 -1.81
N GLU A 39 23.46 -1.95 -2.45
CA GLU A 39 22.82 -2.38 -3.70
C GLU A 39 22.70 -1.20 -4.71
N PRO A 40 23.78 -0.46 -5.01
CA PRO A 40 23.72 0.76 -5.83
C PRO A 40 23.21 0.52 -7.25
N GLU A 41 23.46 -0.66 -7.82
CA GLU A 41 23.05 -1.00 -9.19
C GLU A 41 21.54 -1.13 -9.35
N THR A 42 20.83 -1.42 -8.25
CA THR A 42 19.36 -1.61 -8.25
C THR A 42 18.60 -0.41 -7.69
N PHE A 43 19.30 0.57 -7.11
CA PHE A 43 18.66 1.75 -6.54
C PHE A 43 18.16 2.69 -7.67
N PRO A 44 16.83 2.91 -7.80
CA PRO A 44 16.29 3.70 -8.92
C PRO A 44 16.46 5.22 -8.72
N GLY A 45 16.97 5.65 -7.56
CA GLY A 45 16.97 7.03 -7.10
C GLY A 45 15.74 7.35 -6.24
N SER A 46 15.89 8.25 -5.28
CA SER A 46 14.88 8.53 -4.23
C SER A 46 13.52 9.00 -4.75
N THR A 47 13.47 9.57 -5.95
CA THR A 47 12.26 10.08 -6.60
C THR A 47 11.55 9.06 -7.51
N LYS A 48 12.17 7.90 -7.76
CA LYS A 48 11.66 6.86 -8.66
C LYS A 48 11.27 5.57 -7.94
N VAL A 49 11.33 5.56 -6.62
CA VAL A 49 10.93 4.40 -5.81
C VAL A 49 9.41 4.24 -5.86
N ASN A 50 8.96 3.05 -6.24
CA ASN A 50 7.54 2.72 -6.29
C ASN A 50 6.96 2.58 -4.87
N TYR A 51 5.72 3.02 -4.65
CA TYR A 51 5.03 2.90 -3.36
C TYR A 51 4.97 1.47 -2.82
N TYR A 52 4.86 0.46 -3.69
CA TYR A 52 4.91 -0.95 -3.28
C TYR A 52 6.24 -1.33 -2.60
N ALA A 53 7.36 -0.74 -3.02
CA ALA A 53 8.64 -0.96 -2.34
C ALA A 53 8.64 -0.37 -0.92
N LEU A 54 7.98 0.78 -0.73
CA LEU A 54 7.83 1.40 0.58
C LEU A 54 6.89 0.61 1.50
N PHE A 55 5.82 0.03 0.95
CA PHE A 55 4.96 -0.90 1.70
C PHE A 55 5.72 -2.16 2.11
N ALA A 56 6.54 -2.73 1.21
CA ALA A 56 7.38 -3.89 1.50
C ALA A 56 8.44 -3.57 2.57
N PHE A 57 9.01 -2.36 2.54
CA PHE A 57 9.91 -1.89 3.58
C PHE A 57 9.21 -1.86 4.94
N ASP A 58 8.04 -1.22 5.05
CA ASP A 58 7.30 -1.14 6.31
C ASP A 58 6.84 -2.53 6.80
N ALA A 59 6.51 -3.45 5.90
CA ALA A 59 6.18 -4.83 6.26
C ALA A 59 7.41 -5.56 6.85
N THR A 60 8.58 -5.41 6.23
CA THR A 60 9.83 -5.98 6.73
C THR A 60 10.23 -5.34 8.05
N TRP A 61 10.07 -4.02 8.19
CA TRP A 61 10.35 -3.29 9.41
C TRP A 61 9.43 -3.69 10.56
N THR A 62 8.14 -3.93 10.26
CA THR A 62 7.19 -4.52 11.22
C THR A 62 7.72 -5.86 11.72
N LEU A 63 8.09 -6.77 10.80
CA LEU A 63 8.62 -8.09 11.16
C LEU A 63 9.84 -8.00 12.09
N ILE A 64 10.79 -7.11 11.77
CA ILE A 64 12.01 -6.90 12.57
C ILE A 64 11.66 -6.38 13.96
N GLN A 65 10.81 -5.35 14.07
CA GLN A 65 10.41 -4.79 15.35
C GLN A 65 9.66 -5.81 16.20
N SER A 66 8.74 -6.59 15.61
CA SER A 66 8.01 -7.62 16.33
C SER A 66 8.93 -8.75 16.81
N LEU A 67 9.94 -9.14 16.02
CA LEU A 67 10.94 -10.14 16.44
C LEU A 67 11.79 -9.61 17.59
N GLN A 68 12.24 -8.37 17.50
CA GLN A 68 13.01 -7.73 18.57
C GLN A 68 12.20 -7.67 19.87
N GLN A 69 10.94 -7.26 19.79
CA GLN A 69 10.04 -7.21 20.93
C GLN A 69 9.79 -8.60 21.51
N LEU A 70 9.49 -9.60 20.67
CA LEU A 70 9.34 -10.99 21.11
C LEU A 70 10.59 -11.44 21.86
N CYS A 71 11.77 -11.36 21.25
CA CYS A 71 13.01 -11.85 21.84
C CYS A 71 13.41 -11.11 23.12
N SER A 72 13.04 -9.83 23.28
CA SER A 72 13.31 -9.09 24.52
C SER A 72 12.63 -9.73 25.75
N THR A 73 11.47 -10.37 25.56
CA THR A 73 10.74 -11.07 26.64
C THR A 73 11.40 -12.40 27.05
N TYR A 74 12.30 -12.95 26.24
CA TYR A 74 12.98 -14.23 26.48
C TYR A 74 14.42 -14.07 26.99
N THR A 75 14.88 -12.83 27.21
CA THR A 75 16.26 -12.50 27.64
C THR A 75 16.70 -13.20 28.93
N ASN A 76 15.75 -13.55 29.82
CA ASN A 76 16.00 -14.27 31.07
C ASN A 76 15.57 -15.74 31.04
N SER A 77 15.12 -16.24 29.88
CA SER A 77 14.70 -17.63 29.73
C SER A 77 15.85 -18.47 29.18
N SER A 78 15.95 -19.72 29.61
CA SER A 78 16.89 -20.71 29.04
C SER A 78 16.48 -21.18 27.63
N SER A 79 15.32 -20.76 27.14
CA SER A 79 14.77 -21.17 25.84
C SER A 79 15.05 -20.10 24.77
N PRO A 80 15.46 -20.49 23.55
CA PRO A 80 15.64 -19.53 22.46
C PRO A 80 14.30 -18.92 22.05
N CYS A 81 14.27 -17.60 21.81
CA CYS A 81 13.06 -16.88 21.38
C CYS A 81 12.57 -17.35 19.99
N ILE A 82 13.48 -17.74 19.11
CA ILE A 82 13.20 -18.32 17.79
C ILE A 82 13.57 -19.79 17.84
N SER A 83 12.56 -20.65 17.92
CA SER A 83 12.73 -22.10 17.97
C SER A 83 11.74 -22.79 17.05
N ILE A 84 12.26 -23.63 16.15
CA ILE A 84 11.47 -24.41 15.21
C ILE A 84 11.67 -25.88 15.57
N VAL A 85 10.56 -26.58 15.81
CA VAL A 85 10.54 -28.03 16.05
C VAL A 85 10.02 -28.76 14.82
N ASN A 86 10.20 -30.09 14.79
CA ASN A 86 9.76 -30.97 13.70
C ASN A 86 10.36 -30.54 12.34
N ASN A 87 11.68 -30.31 12.32
CA ASN A 87 12.42 -29.82 11.16
C ASN A 87 12.68 -30.87 10.07
N SER A 88 12.27 -32.12 10.29
CA SER A 88 12.48 -33.27 9.40
C SER A 88 11.65 -33.21 8.11
N PHE A 89 10.52 -32.50 8.10
CA PHE A 89 9.65 -32.34 6.93
C PHE A 89 9.18 -30.89 6.78
N CYS A 90 9.14 -30.36 5.55
CA CYS A 90 8.84 -28.95 5.32
C CYS A 90 7.46 -28.50 5.81
N PHE A 91 6.48 -29.40 5.83
CA PHE A 91 5.09 -29.08 6.18
C PHE A 91 4.74 -29.26 7.66
N ASP A 92 5.60 -29.93 8.43
CA ASP A 92 5.39 -30.18 9.86
C ASP A 92 6.20 -29.23 10.76
N ARG A 93 6.86 -28.21 10.17
CA ARG A 93 7.66 -27.26 10.93
C ARG A 93 6.76 -26.38 11.80
N HIS A 94 6.98 -26.43 13.10
CA HIS A 94 6.24 -25.58 14.04
C HIS A 94 7.17 -24.57 14.69
N PHE A 95 6.84 -23.29 14.51
CA PHE A 95 7.44 -22.22 15.29
C PHE A 95 6.78 -22.19 16.67
N LEU A 96 7.55 -22.51 17.72
CA LEU A 96 7.01 -22.69 19.07
C LEU A 96 6.28 -21.46 19.61
N ASN A 97 6.76 -20.26 19.27
CA ASN A 97 6.22 -19.00 19.76
C ASN A 97 5.29 -18.30 18.73
N ALA A 98 4.71 -19.05 17.78
CA ALA A 98 3.92 -18.48 16.69
C ALA A 98 2.76 -17.61 17.17
N THR A 99 1.98 -18.04 18.17
CA THR A 99 0.85 -17.27 18.69
C THR A 99 1.32 -15.98 19.36
N SER A 100 2.33 -16.05 20.22
CA SER A 100 2.91 -14.86 20.87
C SER A 100 3.45 -13.89 19.82
N PHE A 101 4.15 -14.41 18.80
CA PHE A 101 4.68 -13.59 17.72
C PHE A 101 3.60 -12.92 16.88
N PHE A 102 2.55 -13.65 16.52
CA PHE A 102 1.39 -13.09 15.80
C PHE A 102 0.70 -11.98 16.60
N ASN A 103 0.58 -12.15 17.92
CA ASN A 103 0.06 -11.12 18.81
C ASN A 103 1.00 -9.90 18.85
N THR A 104 2.32 -10.11 18.91
CA THR A 104 3.30 -9.02 18.85
C THR A 104 3.19 -8.23 17.54
N ILE A 105 3.13 -8.92 16.40
CA ILE A 105 2.88 -8.29 15.08
C ILE A 105 1.60 -7.47 15.10
N SER A 106 0.50 -8.07 15.58
CA SER A 106 -0.81 -7.41 15.62
C SER A 106 -0.83 -6.17 16.53
N SER A 107 0.02 -6.15 17.57
CA SER A 107 0.18 -5.01 18.48
C SER A 107 1.23 -3.98 18.03
N THR A 108 1.97 -4.26 16.97
CA THR A 108 3.05 -3.37 16.50
C THR A 108 2.46 -2.12 15.87
N GLU A 109 2.86 -0.96 16.41
CA GLU A 109 2.43 0.36 15.94
C GLU A 109 3.65 1.27 15.83
N PHE A 110 3.82 1.92 14.68
CA PHE A 110 4.88 2.90 14.48
C PHE A 110 4.57 3.82 13.29
N LEU A 111 5.30 4.94 13.21
CA LEU A 111 5.31 5.78 12.02
C LEU A 111 6.33 5.23 11.02
N GLY A 112 5.84 4.59 9.97
CA GLY A 112 6.63 4.00 8.89
C GLY A 112 6.98 4.99 7.78
N VAL A 113 7.64 4.50 6.74
CA VAL A 113 8.05 5.30 5.58
C VAL A 113 6.90 5.57 4.61
N SER A 114 5.87 4.72 4.62
CA SER A 114 4.65 4.90 3.83
C SER A 114 3.51 5.59 4.59
N GLY A 115 3.67 5.85 5.90
CA GLY A 115 2.66 6.43 6.78
C GLY A 115 2.58 5.68 8.12
N PRO A 116 1.55 5.94 8.94
CA PRO A 116 1.29 5.15 10.14
C PRO A 116 1.09 3.67 9.79
N VAL A 117 1.67 2.78 10.58
CA VAL A 117 1.56 1.33 10.43
C VAL A 117 0.97 0.77 11.71
N LYS A 118 -0.20 0.14 11.58
CA LYS A 118 -0.89 -0.53 12.67
C LYS A 118 -1.79 -1.62 12.12
N PHE A 119 -1.85 -2.75 12.80
CA PHE A 119 -2.63 -3.91 12.39
C PHE A 119 -3.70 -4.25 13.43
N SER A 120 -4.63 -5.10 13.02
CA SER A 120 -5.61 -5.72 13.90
C SER A 120 -5.90 -7.12 13.39
N THR A 121 -6.27 -8.04 14.28
CA THR A 121 -6.66 -9.39 13.91
C THR A 121 -8.02 -9.46 13.21
N ASN A 122 -8.77 -8.35 13.19
CA ASN A 122 -10.13 -8.29 12.65
C ASN A 122 -10.19 -7.87 11.19
N VAL A 123 -9.10 -7.33 10.64
CA VAL A 123 -9.02 -6.87 9.25
C VAL A 123 -7.75 -7.40 8.59
N THR A 124 -7.78 -7.54 7.27
CA THR A 124 -6.63 -8.01 6.49
C THR A 124 -5.64 -6.89 6.17
N ASP A 125 -6.11 -5.65 6.15
CA ASP A 125 -5.29 -4.47 5.87
C ASP A 125 -4.81 -3.79 7.15
N ARG A 126 -3.96 -2.77 6.98
CA ARG A 126 -3.64 -1.85 8.08
C ARG A 126 -4.92 -1.18 8.58
N ILE A 127 -5.02 -0.88 9.86
CA ILE A 127 -6.15 -0.10 10.39
C ILE A 127 -5.93 1.40 10.28
N ASP A 128 -4.67 1.83 10.18
CA ASP A 128 -4.26 3.22 9.96
C ASP A 128 -3.36 3.31 8.72
N GLY A 129 -3.24 4.52 8.16
CA GLY A 129 -2.33 4.75 7.04
C GLY A 129 -2.77 4.14 5.71
N ILE A 130 -4.07 3.93 5.52
CA ILE A 130 -4.66 3.52 4.24
C ILE A 130 -4.96 4.77 3.42
N TYR A 131 -4.41 4.83 2.21
CA TYR A 131 -4.60 5.95 1.30
C TYR A 131 -4.79 5.47 -0.12
N TYR A 132 -5.62 6.18 -0.88
CA TYR A 132 -5.84 5.86 -2.28
C TYR A 132 -5.77 7.11 -3.16
N VAL A 133 -5.36 6.92 -4.40
CA VAL A 133 -5.60 7.88 -5.49
C VAL A 133 -6.51 7.22 -6.51
N ILE A 134 -7.42 7.99 -7.10
CA ILE A 134 -8.11 7.59 -8.32
C ILE A 134 -7.47 8.34 -9.49
N ARG A 135 -7.06 7.58 -10.49
CA ARG A 135 -6.60 8.11 -11.78
C ARG A 135 -7.69 7.97 -12.81
N ASN A 136 -7.96 9.05 -13.54
CA ASN A 136 -8.85 9.07 -14.67
C ASN A 136 -8.04 8.94 -15.95
N THR A 137 -8.47 8.04 -16.83
CA THR A 137 -7.87 7.88 -18.15
C THR A 137 -8.37 9.00 -19.06
N GLN A 138 -7.50 9.93 -19.40
CA GLN A 138 -7.83 11.13 -20.18
C GLN A 138 -7.16 11.09 -21.55
N PRO A 139 -7.77 11.68 -22.59
CA PRO A 139 -7.09 11.86 -23.87
C PRO A 139 -5.90 12.81 -23.72
N SER A 140 -4.82 12.48 -24.39
CA SER A 140 -3.62 13.33 -24.54
C SER A 140 -3.32 13.50 -26.03
N ALA A 141 -2.47 14.46 -26.38
CA ALA A 141 -2.13 14.81 -27.76
C ALA A 141 -1.71 13.59 -28.61
N ASN A 142 -1.07 12.60 -27.99
CA ASN A 142 -0.53 11.43 -28.68
C ASN A 142 -1.19 10.09 -28.28
N ASN A 143 -1.94 10.02 -27.16
CA ASN A 143 -2.59 8.78 -26.71
C ASN A 143 -3.60 9.02 -25.57
N ILE A 144 -3.48 8.27 -24.48
CA ILE A 144 -4.20 8.42 -23.22
C ILE A 144 -3.19 8.63 -22.09
N GLU A 145 -3.58 9.36 -21.06
CA GLU A 145 -2.80 9.60 -19.85
C GLU A 145 -3.61 9.25 -18.61
N LEU A 146 -2.94 8.78 -17.55
CA LEU A 146 -3.55 8.47 -16.27
C LEU A 146 -3.36 9.64 -15.31
N VAL A 147 -4.36 10.52 -15.29
CA VAL A 147 -4.33 11.78 -14.53
C VAL A 147 -4.95 11.53 -13.15
N PRO A 148 -4.26 11.80 -12.04
CA PRO A 148 -4.86 11.71 -10.71
C PRO A 148 -5.97 12.76 -10.57
N VAL A 149 -7.13 12.36 -10.08
CA VAL A 149 -8.33 13.23 -10.00
C VAL A 149 -8.94 13.27 -8.61
N LEU A 150 -8.83 12.18 -7.85
CA LEU A 150 -9.32 12.11 -6.48
C LEU A 150 -8.27 11.45 -5.60
N GLN A 151 -8.28 11.79 -4.33
CA GLN A 151 -7.53 11.09 -3.30
C GLN A 151 -8.42 10.81 -2.10
N TRP A 152 -8.08 9.76 -1.37
CA TRP A 152 -8.76 9.34 -0.16
C TRP A 152 -7.79 9.17 0.99
N SER A 153 -8.20 9.67 2.16
CA SER A 153 -7.65 9.31 3.46
C SER A 153 -8.79 9.15 4.46
N HIS A 154 -8.53 8.49 5.58
CA HIS A 154 -9.55 8.35 6.63
C HIS A 154 -10.00 9.71 7.20
N SER A 155 -9.10 10.69 7.28
CA SER A 155 -9.42 12.02 7.84
C SER A 155 -10.26 12.87 6.89
N ASP A 156 -10.00 12.79 5.59
CA ASP A 156 -10.53 13.75 4.62
C ASP A 156 -11.59 13.14 3.70
N ASN A 157 -11.81 11.81 3.79
CA ASN A 157 -12.57 11.04 2.81
C ASN A 157 -12.10 11.31 1.37
N TRP A 158 -12.98 11.09 0.39
CA TRP A 158 -12.69 11.41 -1.01
C TRP A 158 -12.68 12.92 -1.21
N LYS A 159 -11.58 13.45 -1.73
CA LYS A 159 -11.46 14.84 -2.19
C LYS A 159 -10.78 14.89 -3.54
N THR A 160 -10.89 16.02 -4.24
CA THR A 160 -10.14 16.23 -5.48
C THR A 160 -8.64 16.23 -5.19
N TYR A 161 -7.87 15.67 -6.12
CA TYR A 161 -6.41 15.60 -5.97
C TYR A 161 -5.78 17.00 -6.00
N THR A 162 -6.25 17.86 -6.93
CA THR A 162 -6.05 19.31 -6.95
C THR A 162 -7.39 20.03 -7.17
N GLN A 163 -7.40 21.36 -7.05
CA GLN A 163 -8.62 22.16 -7.33
C GLN A 163 -8.98 22.24 -8.82
N ALA A 164 -8.03 21.94 -9.71
CA ALA A 164 -8.22 22.06 -11.16
C ALA A 164 -8.55 20.71 -11.82
N ASP A 165 -8.49 19.61 -11.07
CA ASP A 165 -8.66 18.28 -11.65
C ASP A 165 -10.12 18.02 -12.02
N VAL A 166 -10.31 17.45 -13.22
CA VAL A 166 -11.61 17.10 -13.76
C VAL A 166 -11.66 15.63 -14.09
N ILE A 167 -12.81 15.01 -13.86
CA ILE A 167 -13.08 13.66 -14.34
C ILE A 167 -13.67 13.78 -15.74
N ILE A 168 -12.96 13.22 -16.72
CA ILE A 168 -13.50 13.00 -18.06
C ILE A 168 -14.26 11.67 -18.03
N TRP A 169 -15.50 11.69 -18.48
CA TRP A 169 -16.36 10.51 -18.60
C TRP A 169 -16.29 9.92 -20.01
N PRO A 170 -16.73 8.67 -20.21
CA PRO A 170 -16.82 8.06 -21.53
C PRO A 170 -17.57 8.96 -22.53
N GLY A 171 -17.05 9.05 -23.76
CA GLY A 171 -17.52 10.03 -24.76
C GLY A 171 -16.82 11.40 -24.68
N ASN A 172 -15.76 11.51 -23.87
CA ASN A 172 -14.96 12.73 -23.70
C ASN A 172 -15.78 13.92 -23.19
N THR A 173 -16.60 13.67 -22.15
CA THR A 173 -17.51 14.66 -21.57
C THR A 173 -17.20 14.91 -20.10
N LEU A 174 -17.50 16.11 -19.61
CA LEU A 174 -17.46 16.45 -18.19
C LEU A 174 -18.79 16.15 -17.48
N VAL A 175 -19.82 15.77 -18.24
CA VAL A 175 -21.14 15.44 -17.70
C VAL A 175 -21.10 14.00 -17.18
N PRO A 176 -21.32 13.76 -15.88
CA PRO A 176 -21.36 12.41 -15.35
C PRO A 176 -22.50 11.62 -16.00
N PRO A 177 -22.27 10.35 -16.37
CA PRO A 177 -23.33 9.50 -16.90
C PRO A 177 -24.42 9.34 -15.84
N THR A 178 -25.68 9.36 -16.30
CA THR A 178 -26.85 9.14 -15.45
C THR A 178 -27.46 7.78 -15.76
N GLY A 179 -28.04 7.11 -14.75
CA GLY A 179 -28.64 5.79 -14.89
C GLY A 179 -27.70 4.63 -14.54
N PHE A 180 -28.10 3.41 -14.92
CA PHE A 180 -27.35 2.19 -14.64
C PHE A 180 -26.56 1.75 -15.87
N ALA A 181 -25.37 1.18 -15.65
CA ALA A 181 -24.60 0.58 -16.73
C ALA A 181 -25.38 -0.58 -17.37
N GLY A 182 -25.67 -0.45 -18.66
CA GLY A 182 -26.19 -1.53 -19.50
C GLY A 182 -25.05 -2.27 -20.18
N LEU A 183 -25.18 -3.59 -20.32
CA LEU A 183 -24.28 -4.38 -21.17
C LEU A 183 -24.68 -4.18 -22.63
N GLU A 184 -23.78 -3.65 -23.43
CA GLU A 184 -23.97 -3.56 -24.88
C GLU A 184 -23.89 -4.97 -25.48
N GLY A 185 -24.91 -5.39 -26.23
CA GLY A 185 -24.96 -6.70 -26.91
C GLY A 185 -25.81 -7.78 -26.24
N ILE A 186 -26.46 -7.52 -25.10
CA ILE A 186 -27.56 -8.37 -24.61
C ILE A 186 -28.88 -7.70 -25.01
N GLU A 187 -29.44 -8.13 -26.13
CA GLU A 187 -30.85 -7.86 -26.41
C GLU A 187 -31.67 -8.59 -25.35
N ARG A 188 -32.19 -7.86 -24.37
CA ARG A 188 -33.31 -8.38 -23.57
C ARG A 188 -34.53 -8.35 -24.48
N SER A 189 -34.83 -9.50 -25.10
CA SER A 189 -36.11 -9.73 -25.73
C SER A 189 -37.22 -9.53 -24.70
N SER A 190 -38.04 -8.51 -24.93
CA SER A 190 -39.33 -8.28 -24.28
C SER A 190 -40.39 -9.21 -24.84
#